data_AF-A0A2E8M8A1-F1
#
_entry.id   AF-A0A2E8M8A1-F1
#
_cell.length_a   1.000
_cell.length_b   1.000
_cell.length_c   1.000
_cell.angle_alpha   90.00
_cell.angle_beta   90.00
_cell.angle_gamma   90.00
#
_symmetry.space_group_name_H-M   'P 1'
#
loop_
_entity.id
_entity.type
_entity.pdbx_description
1 polymer ?
#
loop_
_entity_poly.entity_id
_entity_poly.type
_entity_poly.pdbx_seq_one_letter_code
_entity_poly.pdbx_strand_id
1 'polypeptide(L)'
;MGTDKAKVLGKTLDDATTEVLLNNKSPQRKSGELDNRGSHYYLALFWAKGLAAQDDDVELKAEFGPIAIKLAEFETLIVEELNSGQGNGVELEGYYAPNQEKLTAVMRPSTAFNAIIDTI
;
A
#
# COMPACT_ATOMS: atom_id res chain seq x y z
N MET A 1 -18.61 -14.01 -16.21
CA MET A 1 -17.34 -14.68 -15.85
C MET A 1 -16.22 -13.65 -15.93
N GLY A 2 -15.29 -13.65 -14.98
CA GLY A 2 -14.22 -12.63 -14.89
C GLY A 2 -13.22 -12.72 -16.05
N THR A 3 -12.62 -11.59 -16.41
CA THR A 3 -11.57 -11.49 -17.43
C THR A 3 -10.30 -12.21 -16.97
N ASP A 4 -9.44 -12.63 -17.90
CA ASP A 4 -8.17 -13.29 -17.55
C ASP A 4 -7.26 -12.36 -16.73
N LYS A 5 -7.24 -11.06 -17.04
CA LYS A 5 -6.62 -10.02 -16.18
C LYS A 5 -7.11 -10.03 -14.74
N ALA A 6 -8.43 -10.14 -14.53
CA ALA A 6 -9.00 -10.17 -13.18
C ALA A 6 -8.57 -11.44 -12.40
N LYS A 7 -8.36 -12.57 -13.10
CA LYS A 7 -7.83 -13.79 -12.46
C LYS A 7 -6.38 -13.60 -12.03
N VAL A 8 -5.55 -12.96 -12.86
CA VAL A 8 -4.15 -12.64 -12.52
C VAL A 8 -4.11 -11.72 -11.29
N LEU A 9 -4.91 -10.65 -11.29
CA LEU A 9 -5.03 -9.73 -10.16
C LEU A 9 -5.43 -10.45 -8.87
N GLY A 10 -6.41 -11.35 -8.92
CA GLY A 10 -6.85 -12.12 -7.76
C GLY A 10 -5.77 -13.06 -7.23
N LYS A 11 -5.16 -13.85 -8.11
CA LYS A 11 -4.07 -14.78 -7.76
C LYS A 11 -2.89 -14.06 -7.11
N THR A 12 -2.42 -12.96 -7.71
CA THR A 12 -1.29 -12.21 -7.15
C THR A 12 -1.64 -11.46 -5.87
N LEU A 13 -2.92 -11.13 -5.65
CA LEU A 13 -3.39 -10.55 -4.38
C LEU A 13 -3.40 -11.59 -3.24
N ASP A 14 -3.79 -12.83 -3.54
CA ASP A 14 -3.71 -13.94 -2.58
C ASP A 14 -2.25 -14.21 -2.16
N ASP A 15 -1.34 -14.23 -3.14
CA ASP A 15 0.11 -14.36 -2.90
C ASP A 15 0.64 -13.19 -2.06
N ALA A 16 0.26 -11.95 -2.40
CA ALA A 16 0.66 -10.75 -1.65
C ALA A 16 0.14 -10.76 -0.20
N THR A 17 -1.09 -11.23 0.02
CA THR A 17 -1.66 -11.38 1.36
C THR A 17 -0.86 -12.40 2.17
N THR A 18 -0.46 -13.51 1.54
CA THR A 18 0.40 -14.51 2.16
C THR A 18 1.75 -13.91 2.56
N GLU A 19 2.38 -13.12 1.69
CA GLU A 19 3.64 -12.42 1.99
C GLU A 19 3.49 -11.42 3.15
N VAL A 20 2.39 -10.66 3.23
CA VAL A 20 2.12 -9.77 4.38
C VAL A 20 2.11 -10.56 5.69
N LEU A 21 1.46 -11.73 5.71
CA LEU A 21 1.35 -12.57 6.90
C LEU A 21 2.71 -13.20 7.27
N LEU A 22 3.42 -13.77 6.29
CA LEU A 22 4.72 -14.43 6.51
C LEU A 22 5.80 -13.45 7.00
N ASN A 23 5.78 -12.21 6.51
CA ASN A 23 6.74 -11.17 6.90
C ASN A 23 6.28 -10.34 8.11
N ASN A 24 5.20 -10.74 8.78
CA ASN A 24 4.61 -10.04 9.93
C ASN A 24 4.36 -8.53 9.66
N LYS A 25 3.87 -8.21 8.46
CA LYS A 25 3.55 -6.83 8.03
C LYS A 25 2.09 -6.44 8.31
N SER A 26 1.45 -7.13 9.25
CA SER A 26 0.14 -6.75 9.78
C SER A 26 0.24 -5.59 10.78
N PRO A 27 -0.84 -4.81 10.99
CA PRO A 27 -0.86 -3.73 11.97
C PRO A 27 -0.54 -4.24 13.38
N GLN A 28 0.35 -3.52 14.06
CA GLN A 28 0.71 -3.75 15.44
C GLN A 28 -0.07 -2.81 16.37
N ARG A 29 0.04 -3.05 17.68
CA ARG A 29 -0.83 -2.39 18.67
C ARG A 29 -0.23 -1.14 19.28
N LYS A 30 1.08 -0.94 19.22
CA LYS A 30 1.72 0.20 19.88
C LYS A 30 1.92 1.34 18.90
N SER A 31 1.80 2.56 19.41
CA SER A 31 2.17 3.75 18.64
C SER A 31 3.67 3.76 18.36
N GLY A 32 4.04 4.14 17.14
CA GLY A 32 5.40 4.07 16.61
C GLY A 32 5.72 2.75 15.91
N GLU A 33 4.85 1.74 16.02
CA GLU A 33 4.93 0.51 15.23
C GLU A 33 4.08 0.61 13.96
N LEU A 34 4.20 -0.38 13.07
CA LEU A 34 3.43 -0.46 11.83
C LEU A 34 1.92 -0.45 12.12
N ASP A 35 1.16 0.46 11.50
CA ASP A 35 -0.30 0.54 11.66
C ASP A 35 -1.04 0.06 10.39
N ASN A 36 -2.33 0.41 10.25
CA ASN A 36 -3.13 0.04 9.08
C ASN A 36 -2.56 0.61 7.77
N ARG A 37 -2.08 1.86 7.77
CA ARG A 37 -1.54 2.53 6.58
C ARG A 37 -0.24 1.85 6.15
N GLY A 38 0.61 1.51 7.12
CA GLY A 38 1.80 0.71 6.88
C GLY A 38 1.51 -0.67 6.28
N SER A 39 0.49 -1.38 6.80
CA SER A 39 0.10 -2.68 6.24
C SER A 39 -0.42 -2.60 4.80
N HIS A 40 -1.14 -1.52 4.46
CA HIS A 40 -1.60 -1.28 3.10
C HIS A 40 -0.43 -1.02 2.14
N TYR A 41 0.58 -0.28 2.58
CA TYR A 41 1.80 -0.09 1.78
C TYR A 41 2.50 -1.43 1.48
N TYR A 42 2.69 -2.29 2.49
CA TYR A 42 3.31 -3.59 2.27
C TYR A 42 2.48 -4.51 1.37
N LEU A 43 1.16 -4.49 1.50
CA LEU A 43 0.28 -5.21 0.59
C LEU A 43 0.46 -4.72 -0.86
N ALA A 44 0.49 -3.40 -1.08
CA ALA A 44 0.72 -2.82 -2.40
C ALA A 44 2.10 -3.19 -2.97
N LEU A 45 3.15 -3.16 -2.15
CA LEU A 45 4.51 -3.58 -2.55
C LEU A 45 4.55 -5.04 -2.99
N PHE A 46 4.01 -5.95 -2.18
CA PHE A 46 4.03 -7.38 -2.51
C PHE A 46 3.13 -7.70 -3.71
N TRP A 47 2.00 -7.01 -3.84
CA TRP A 47 1.11 -7.20 -4.98
C TRP A 47 1.73 -6.71 -6.28
N ALA A 48 2.37 -5.53 -6.27
CA ALA A 48 3.12 -5.03 -7.41
C ALA A 48 4.28 -5.98 -7.81
N LYS A 49 4.99 -6.54 -6.82
CA LYS A 49 6.01 -7.58 -7.07
C LYS A 49 5.42 -8.84 -7.70
N GLY A 50 4.28 -9.32 -7.22
CA GLY A 50 3.58 -10.47 -7.81
C GLY A 50 3.16 -10.21 -9.26
N LEU A 51 2.59 -9.03 -9.54
CA LEU A 51 2.18 -8.60 -10.87
C LEU A 51 3.36 -8.40 -11.83
N ALA A 52 4.51 -7.94 -11.33
CA ALA A 52 5.74 -7.79 -12.10
C ALA A 52 6.46 -9.14 -12.35
N ALA A 53 6.25 -10.14 -11.50
CA ALA A 53 6.92 -11.44 -11.60
C ALA A 53 6.16 -12.45 -12.49
N GLN A 54 4.84 -12.40 -12.50
CA GLN A 54 4.01 -13.34 -13.28
C GLN A 54 4.24 -13.25 -14.80
N ASP A 55 3.89 -14.32 -15.52
CA ASP A 55 4.00 -14.45 -16.99
C ASP A 55 2.64 -14.72 -17.67
N ASP A 56 1.55 -14.69 -16.90
CA ASP A 56 0.18 -14.96 -17.34
C ASP A 56 -0.42 -13.76 -18.12
N ASP A 57 0.04 -12.52 -17.86
CA ASP A 57 -0.35 -11.29 -18.55
C ASP A 57 0.83 -10.32 -18.73
N VAL A 58 1.29 -10.15 -19.97
CA VAL A 58 2.46 -9.32 -20.30
C VAL A 58 2.24 -7.83 -20.12
N GLU A 59 1.00 -7.35 -20.24
CA GLU A 59 0.67 -5.93 -20.10
C GLU A 59 0.74 -5.54 -18.62
N LEU A 60 0.10 -6.32 -17.74
CA LEU A 60 0.21 -6.13 -16.29
C LEU A 60 1.66 -6.24 -15.82
N LYS A 61 2.43 -7.19 -16.37
CA LYS A 61 3.85 -7.32 -16.05
C LYS A 61 4.64 -6.05 -16.39
N ALA A 62 4.43 -5.52 -17.59
CA ALA A 62 5.11 -4.32 -18.07
C ALA A 62 4.71 -3.05 -17.29
N GLU A 63 3.43 -2.93 -16.94
CA GLU A 63 2.88 -1.82 -16.16
C GLU A 63 3.40 -1.83 -14.71
N PHE A 64 3.36 -2.98 -14.03
CA PHE A 64 3.73 -3.10 -12.62
C PHE A 64 5.22 -3.30 -12.35
N GLY A 65 6.01 -3.68 -13.36
CA GLY A 65 7.48 -3.74 -13.26
C GLY A 65 8.13 -2.48 -12.68
N PRO A 66 7.97 -1.29 -13.30
CA PRO A 66 8.54 -0.06 -12.77
C PRO A 66 7.91 0.38 -11.44
N ILE A 67 6.62 0.06 -11.20
CA ILE A 67 5.93 0.39 -9.95
C ILE A 67 6.54 -0.41 -8.78
N ALA A 68 6.74 -1.72 -8.97
CA ALA A 68 7.35 -2.60 -7.97
C ALA A 68 8.77 -2.15 -7.59
N ILE A 69 9.56 -1.71 -8.58
CA ILE A 69 10.91 -1.15 -8.36
C ILE A 69 10.82 0.12 -7.52
N LYS A 70 10.00 1.10 -7.91
CA LYS A 70 9.84 2.35 -7.16
C LYS A 70 9.36 2.12 -5.72
N LEU A 71 8.35 1.27 -5.52
CA LEU A 71 7.84 0.97 -4.17
C LEU A 71 8.93 0.35 -3.28
N ALA A 72 9.81 -0.49 -3.85
CA ALA A 72 10.91 -1.10 -3.11
C ALA A 72 12.05 -0.09 -2.84
N GLU A 73 12.41 0.75 -3.82
CA GLU A 73 13.47 1.77 -3.67
C GLU A 73 13.11 2.82 -2.61
N PHE A 74 11.83 3.22 -2.54
CA PHE A 74 11.35 4.23 -1.60
C PHE A 74 10.82 3.65 -0.27
N GLU A 75 11.03 2.36 0.00
CA GLU A 75 10.45 1.68 1.18
C GLU A 75 10.74 2.42 2.48
N THR A 76 12.02 2.72 2.76
CA THR A 76 12.42 3.40 4.00
C THR A 76 11.73 4.75 4.14
N LEU A 77 11.75 5.58 3.08
CA LEU A 77 11.13 6.90 3.09
C LEU A 77 9.62 6.82 3.32
N ILE A 78 8.94 5.91 2.62
CA ILE A 78 7.49 5.74 2.76
C ILE A 78 7.13 5.31 4.19
N VAL A 79 7.84 4.33 4.74
CA VAL A 79 7.58 3.85 6.11
C VAL A 79 7.84 4.96 7.13
N GLU A 80 8.89 5.76 6.95
CA GLU A 80 9.15 6.93 7.79
C GLU A 80 8.03 7.97 7.71
N GLU A 81 7.58 8.33 6.50
CA GLU A 81 6.47 9.27 6.30
C GLU A 81 5.15 8.74 6.90
N LEU A 82 4.86 7.45 6.77
CA LEU A 82 3.65 6.82 7.32
C LEU A 82 3.66 6.76 8.85
N ASN A 83 4.84 6.58 9.45
CA ASN A 83 5.01 6.61 10.90
C ASN A 83 5.09 8.04 11.45
N SER A 84 5.45 9.01 10.60
CA SER A 84 5.45 10.42 10.97
C SER A 84 4.04 10.87 11.37
N GLY A 85 3.91 11.46 12.56
CA GLY A 85 2.63 11.87 13.12
C GLY A 85 1.93 10.84 14.00
N GLN A 86 2.43 9.59 14.10
CA GLN A 86 1.92 8.66 15.11
C GLN A 86 2.16 9.20 16.53
N GLY A 87 1.19 8.97 17.43
CA GLY A 87 1.26 9.36 18.83
C GLY A 87 0.81 10.80 19.11
N ASN A 88 0.53 11.59 18.08
CA ASN A 88 -0.02 12.94 18.22
C ASN A 88 -1.54 12.95 18.10
N GLY A 89 -2.18 13.95 18.72
CA GLY A 89 -3.59 14.24 18.50
C GLY A 89 -3.83 14.67 17.06
N VAL A 90 -4.91 14.18 16.46
CA VAL A 90 -5.32 14.51 15.09
C VAL A 90 -6.72 15.10 15.12
N GLU A 91 -6.91 16.21 14.42
CA GLU A 91 -8.21 16.87 14.28
C GLU A 91 -8.87 16.44 12.96
N LEU A 92 -10.05 15.84 13.05
CA LEU A 92 -10.82 15.36 11.89
C LEU A 92 -12.07 16.22 11.62
N GLU A 93 -12.40 17.18 12.49
CA GLU A 93 -13.58 18.04 12.42
C GLU A 93 -14.88 17.25 12.26
N GLY A 94 -15.04 16.22 13.07
CA GLY A 94 -16.23 15.37 13.07
C GLY A 94 -15.88 13.95 13.45
N TYR A 95 -16.90 13.21 13.90
CA TYR A 95 -16.77 11.79 14.25
C TYR A 95 -17.55 10.91 13.27
N TYR A 96 -18.88 11.10 13.19
CA TYR A 96 -19.73 10.36 12.24
C TYR A 96 -19.63 10.86 10.81
N ALA A 97 -19.30 12.14 10.63
CA ALA A 97 -19.13 12.82 9.36
C ALA A 97 -17.88 13.71 9.46
N PRO A 98 -16.67 13.13 9.40
CA PRO A 98 -15.43 13.89 9.47
C PRO A 98 -15.26 14.76 8.22
N ASN A 99 -14.45 15.80 8.34
CA ASN A 99 -14.00 16.58 7.18
C ASN A 99 -13.17 15.68 6.24
N GLN A 100 -13.59 15.60 4.98
CA GLN A 100 -12.99 14.69 3.99
C GLN A 100 -11.55 15.05 3.62
N GLU A 101 -11.22 16.34 3.56
CA GLU A 101 -9.87 16.82 3.26
C GLU A 101 -8.91 16.46 4.40
N LYS A 102 -9.33 16.70 5.65
CA LYS A 102 -8.55 16.33 6.84
C LYS A 102 -8.36 14.81 6.95
N LEU A 103 -9.43 14.04 6.73
CA LEU A 103 -9.35 12.58 6.73
C LEU A 103 -8.36 12.08 5.67
N THR A 104 -8.42 12.62 4.46
CA THR A 104 -7.52 12.23 3.36
C THR A 104 -6.06 12.55 3.71
N ALA A 105 -5.79 13.75 4.23
CA ALA A 105 -4.45 14.16 4.63
C ALA A 105 -3.86 13.25 5.74
N VAL A 106 -4.69 12.83 6.70
CA VAL A 106 -4.28 11.95 7.81
C VAL A 106 -4.06 10.51 7.34
N MET A 107 -4.90 10.03 6.44
CA MET A 107 -4.87 8.63 5.97
C MET A 107 -3.86 8.39 4.84
N ARG A 108 -3.47 9.43 4.11
CA ARG A 108 -2.48 9.39 3.02
C ARG A 108 -1.32 10.38 3.28
N PRO A 109 -0.59 10.30 4.41
CA PRO A 109 0.43 11.29 4.78
C PRO A 109 1.72 11.15 3.97
N SER A 110 1.97 10.00 3.35
CA SER A 110 3.19 9.74 2.58
C SER A 110 3.09 10.32 1.17
N THR A 111 3.85 11.39 0.93
CA THR A 111 3.91 12.04 -0.39
C THR A 111 4.60 11.14 -1.41
N ALA A 112 5.64 10.40 -0.99
CA ALA A 112 6.34 9.46 -1.86
C ALA A 112 5.42 8.32 -2.30
N PHE A 113 4.63 7.76 -1.37
CA PHE A 113 3.71 6.68 -1.71
C PHE A 113 2.57 7.17 -2.61
N ASN A 114 1.97 8.32 -2.30
CA ASN A 114 0.91 8.90 -3.11
C ASN A 114 1.39 9.17 -4.55
N ALA A 115 2.58 9.75 -4.70
CA ALA A 115 3.15 10.04 -6.02
C ALA A 115 3.37 8.77 -6.87
N ILE A 116 3.61 7.60 -6.26
CA ILE A 116 3.71 6.34 -7.00
C ILE A 116 2.31 5.84 -7.39
N ILE A 117 1.37 5.82 -6.45
CA ILE A 117 0.00 5.33 -6.70
C ILE A 117 -0.73 6.19 -7.74
N ASP A 118 -0.54 7.50 -7.72
CA ASP A 118 -1.21 8.43 -8.63
C ASP A 118 -0.66 8.35 -10.08
N THR A 119 0.36 7.51 -10.34
CA THR A 119 0.91 7.26 -11.70
C THR A 119 0.29 6.05 -12.42
N ILE A 120 -0.56 5.31 -11.73
CA ILE A 120 -1.31 4.14 -12.24
C ILE A 120 -2.63 4.65 -12.81
#